data_AF-A0A0P0XEG1-F1
#
_entry.id   AF-A0A0P0XEG1-F1
#
_cell.length_a   1.000
_cell.length_b   1.000
_cell.length_c   1.000
_cell.angle_alpha   90.00
_cell.angle_beta   90.00
_cell.angle_gamma   90.00
#
_symmetry.space_group_name_H-M   'P 1'
#
loop_
_entity.id
_entity.type
_entity.pdbx_description
1 polymer ?
#
loop_
_entity_poly.entity_id
_entity_poly.type
_entity_poly.pdbx_seq_one_letter_code
_entity_poly.pdbx_strand_id
1 'polypeptide(L)' 'MDEDAHRRWHVSFLPSTVLGYSGEPRLLDSYYRYVTHGIYAFSARLTFAEIEDLAKKPGVLGSWARGVALQ' A
#
# COMPACT_ATOMS: atom_id res chain seq x y z
N MET A 1 -11.41 9.83 10.18
CA MET A 1 -10.75 8.54 10.45
C MET A 1 -9.51 8.85 11.26
N ASP A 2 -9.23 8.15 12.35
CA ASP A 2 -7.96 8.29 13.08
C ASP A 2 -6.80 7.61 12.33
N GLU A 3 -5.56 7.83 12.78
CA GLU A 3 -4.35 7.29 12.13
C GLU A 3 -4.34 5.76 12.07
N ASP A 4 -4.84 5.08 13.11
CA ASP A 4 -4.87 3.62 13.17
C ASP A 4 -5.91 3.03 12.21
N ALA A 5 -7.10 3.63 12.14
CA ALA A 5 -8.13 3.27 11.19
C ALA A 5 -7.67 3.51 9.75
N HIS A 6 -6.89 4.57 9.51
CA HIS A 6 -6.26 4.86 8.24
C HIS A 6 -5.22 3.82 7.85
N ARG A 7 -4.36 3.44 8.80
CA ARG A 7 -3.39 2.36 8.60
C ARG A 7 -4.08 1.04 8.28
N ARG A 8 -5.14 0.67 9.02
CA ARG A 8 -5.93 -0.55 8.77
C ARG A 8 -6.59 -0.53 7.39
N TRP A 9 -7.11 0.62 6.98
CA TRP A 9 -7.69 0.79 5.66
C TRP A 9 -6.63 0.57 4.56
N HIS A 10 -5.43 1.14 4.66
CA HIS A 10 -4.34 0.87 3.73
C HIS A 10 -3.93 -0.62 3.69
N VAL A 11 -3.85 -1.28 4.86
CA VAL A 11 -3.57 -2.71 4.91
C VAL A 11 -4.60 -3.54 4.14
N SER A 12 -5.89 -3.13 4.12
CA SER A 12 -6.94 -3.84 3.39
C SER A 12 -6.77 -3.83 1.86
N PHE A 13 -5.93 -2.94 1.31
CA PHE A 13 -5.59 -2.97 -0.12
C PHE A 13 -4.56 -4.04 -0.46
N LEU A 14 -3.81 -4.53 0.53
CA LEU A 14 -2.71 -5.47 0.34
C LEU A 14 -3.24 -6.91 0.25
N PRO A 15 -2.61 -7.78 -0.57
CA PRO A 15 -3.01 -9.18 -0.68
C PRO A 15 -2.83 -9.97 0.63
N SER A 16 -1.86 -9.55 1.45
CA SER A 16 -1.59 -10.08 2.79
C SER A 16 -0.99 -8.98 3.67
N THR A 17 -0.96 -9.19 4.97
CA THR A 17 -0.35 -8.25 5.93
C THR A 17 1.18 -8.35 5.95
N VAL A 18 1.71 -9.55 5.70
CA VAL A 18 3.15 -9.87 5.78
C VAL A 18 3.68 -10.51 4.49
N LEU A 19 4.99 -10.44 4.30
CA LEU A 19 5.70 -11.01 3.15
C LEU A 19 6.12 -12.46 3.43
N GLY A 20 5.48 -13.42 2.75
CA GLY A 20 5.88 -14.83 2.76
C GLY A 20 6.21 -15.39 4.16
N TYR A 21 7.27 -16.19 4.24
CA TYR A 21 7.74 -16.79 5.49
C TYR A 21 8.59 -15.85 6.36
N SER A 22 9.05 -14.71 5.84
CA SER A 22 9.86 -13.77 6.64
C SER A 22 9.02 -13.06 7.71
N GLY A 23 7.70 -12.99 7.51
CA GLY A 23 6.79 -12.31 8.43
C GLY A 23 6.95 -10.79 8.41
N GLU A 24 7.77 -10.25 7.52
CA GLU A 24 7.97 -8.80 7.43
C GLU A 24 6.67 -8.09 7.03
N PRO A 25 6.36 -6.92 7.60
CA PRO A 25 5.19 -6.16 7.19
C PRO A 25 5.32 -5.76 5.72
N ARG A 26 4.24 -5.97 4.95
CA ARG A 26 4.17 -5.47 3.57
C ARG A 26 4.01 -3.96 3.55
N LEU A 27 3.19 -3.40 4.46
CA LEU A 27 3.02 -1.96 4.59
C LEU A 27 4.30 -1.34 5.16
N LEU A 28 4.96 -0.49 4.36
CA LEU A 28 6.16 0.24 4.77
C LEU A 28 5.77 1.54 5.45
N ASP A 29 4.86 2.30 4.84
CA ASP A 29 4.38 3.56 5.38
C ASP A 29 2.93 3.85 4.99
N SER A 30 2.23 4.60 5.83
CA SER A 30 0.85 5.04 5.64
C SER A 30 0.79 6.54 5.86
N TYR A 31 0.69 7.30 4.77
CA TYR A 31 0.85 8.75 4.78
C TYR A 31 -0.43 9.48 5.18
N TYR A 32 -0.74 9.49 6.48
CA TYR A 32 -1.92 10.18 7.04
C TYR A 32 -1.91 11.70 6.79
N ARG A 33 -0.72 12.29 6.61
CA ARG A 33 -0.55 13.74 6.38
C ARG A 33 -1.29 14.28 5.16
N TYR A 34 -1.52 13.46 4.13
CA TYR A 34 -2.17 13.91 2.89
C TYR A 34 -3.70 13.89 2.95
N VAL A 35 -4.29 13.37 4.04
CA VAL A 35 -5.75 13.29 4.22
C VAL A 35 -6.41 14.67 4.16
N THR A 36 -5.73 15.74 4.59
CA THR A 36 -6.22 17.12 4.47
C THR A 36 -6.42 17.58 3.03
N HIS A 37 -5.78 16.92 2.07
CA HIS A 37 -5.91 17.17 0.63
C HIS A 37 -6.84 16.14 -0.04
N GLY A 38 -7.52 15.29 0.74
CA GLY A 38 -8.36 14.22 0.22
C GLY A 38 -7.59 13.06 -0.42
N ILE A 39 -6.27 12.97 -0.18
CA ILE A 39 -5.40 11.94 -0.75
C ILE A 39 -4.99 10.97 0.37
N TYR A 40 -5.22 9.69 0.13
CA TYR A 40 -4.87 8.61 1.03
C TYR A 40 -3.80 7.76 0.35
N ALA A 41 -2.55 7.94 0.77
CA ALA A 41 -1.40 7.32 0.12
C ALA A 41 -0.66 6.40 1.09
N PHE A 42 -0.05 5.34 0.55
CA PHE A 42 0.79 4.43 1.30
C PHE A 42 1.96 3.94 0.45
N SER A 43 2.96 3.33 1.09
CA SER A 43 4.00 2.56 0.42
C SER A 43 4.02 1.14 0.97
N ALA A 44 4.17 0.17 0.08
CA ALA A 44 4.16 -1.25 0.45
C ALA A 44 5.07 -2.08 -0.47
N ARG A 45 5.49 -3.24 0.04
CA ARG A 45 6.16 -4.28 -0.74
C ARG A 45 5.12 -5.07 -1.54
N LEU A 46 5.16 -4.89 -2.85
CA LEU A 46 4.27 -5.55 -3.81
C LEU A 46 5.08 -6.03 -5.01
N THR A 47 4.64 -7.13 -5.61
CA THR A 47 5.14 -7.56 -6.93
C THR A 47 4.59 -6.64 -8.02
N PHE A 48 5.19 -6.67 -9.22
CA PHE A 48 4.66 -5.91 -10.35
C PHE A 48 3.21 -6.29 -10.70
N ALA A 49 2.88 -7.59 -10.65
CA ALA A 49 1.51 -8.06 -10.86
C ALA A 49 0.53 -7.51 -9.79
N GLU A 50 0.94 -7.52 -8.51
CA GLU A 50 0.12 -6.96 -7.43
C GLU A 50 -0.08 -5.43 -7.58
N ILE A 51 0.92 -4.71 -8.09
CA ILE A 51 0.80 -3.27 -8.40
C ILE A 51 -0.19 -3.03 -9.54
N GLU A 52 -0.09 -3.81 -10.62
CA GLU A 52 -1.01 -3.71 -11.76
C GLU A 52 -2.45 -4.03 -11.37
N ASP A 53 -2.65 -5.03 -10.50
CA ASP A 53 -3.98 -5.38 -10.00
C ASP A 53 -4.55 -4.33 -9.05
N LEU A 54 -3.71 -3.72 -8.20
CA LEU A 54 -4.11 -2.58 -7.37
C LEU A 54 -4.52 -1.38 -8.23
N ALA A 55 -3.79 -1.09 -9.30
CA ALA A 55 -4.04 0.04 -10.19
C ALA A 55 -5.42 -0.04 -10.89
N LYS A 56 -5.99 -1.24 -11.02
CA LYS A 56 -7.32 -1.46 -11.62
C LYS A 56 -8.48 -1.20 -10.65
N LYS A 57 -8.21 -1.04 -9.34
CA LYS A 57 -9.27 -0.84 -8.34
C LYS A 57 -9.87 0.56 -8.46
N PRO A 58 -11.21 0.70 -8.36
CA PRO A 58 -11.85 2.03 -8.32
C PRO A 58 -11.27 2.91 -7.21
N GLY A 59 -11.05 4.19 -7.52
CA GLY A 59 -10.53 5.17 -6.56
C GLY A 59 -9.00 5.21 -6.42
N VAL A 60 -8.26 4.33 -7.10
CA VAL A 60 -6.79 4.42 -7.15
C VAL A 60 -6.39 5.46 -8.18
N LEU A 61 -5.81 6.57 -7.71
CA LEU A 61 -5.36 7.68 -8.56
C LEU A 61 -4.08 7.36 -9.33
N GLY A 62 -3.24 6.47 -8.78
CA GLY A 62 -2.00 6.04 -9.41
C GLY A 62 -1.23 5.07 -8.53
N SER A 63 -0.35 4.29 -9.15
CA SER A 63 0.62 3.44 -8.47
C SER A 63 1.94 3.52 -9.22
N TRP A 64 3.05 3.45 -8.49
CA TRP A 64 4.39 3.50 -9.07
C TRP A 64 5.32 2.59 -8.28
N ALA A 65 6.09 1.77 -9.00
CA ALA A 65 7.14 0.97 -8.40
C ALA A 65 8.37 1.84 -8.16
N ARG A 66 8.91 1.83 -6.94
CA ARG A 66 10.30 2.23 -6.72
C ARG A 66 11.16 0.99 -6.94
N GLY A 67 11.95 0.98 -8.01
CA GLY A 67 12.86 -0.12 -8.31
C GLY A 67 13.91 -0.29 -7.22
N VAL A 68 13.70 -1.24 -6.32
CA VAL A 68 14.74 -2.19 -5.96
C VAL A 68 14.20 -3.51 -6.49
N ALA A 69 14.83 -4.07 -7.52
CA ALA A 69 14.43 -5.38 -8.01
C ALA A 69 14.53 -6.37 -6.84
N LEU A 70 13.40 -6.84 -6.34
CA LEU A 70 13.37 -8.04 -5.52
C LEU A 70 13.54 -9.19 -6.51
N GLN A 71 14.76 -9.71 -6.59
CA GLN A 71 15.10 -10.93 -7.33
C GLN A 71 14.47 -12.15 -6.66
#